data_AF-A0A7X8V7F0-F1
#
_entry.id   AF-A0A7X8V7F0-F1
#
_cell.length_a   1.000
_cell.length_b   1.000
_cell.length_c   1.000
_cell.angle_alpha   90.00
_cell.angle_beta   90.00
_cell.angle_gamma   90.00
#
_symmetry.space_group_name_H-M   'P 1'
#
loop_
_entity.id
_entity.type
_entity.pdbx_description
1 polymer ?
#
loop_
_entity_poly.entity_id
_entity_poly.type
_entity_poly.pdbx_seq_one_letter_code
_entity_poly.pdbx_strand_id
1 'polypeptide(L)'
;MDKRLQQFLSAENISQSLFADNIGVARASVSHILSGRNRPGFDFIESMAKCYPSLNLEWLITGKGRMYKTDSEVVAPRLWDDEESSAIPADTVIKEYDSPTPIERTTSTKVVQRTTNQRNISKIVVFYDDNTFQELK
;
A
#
# COMPACT_ATOMS: atom_id res chain seq x y z
N MET A 1 13.02 4.98 7.26
CA MET A 1 12.95 4.56 5.83
C MET A 1 13.55 3.17 5.70
N ASP A 2 14.78 2.97 6.17
CA ASP A 2 15.37 1.69 6.59
C ASP A 2 14.36 0.55 6.87
N LYS A 3 13.48 0.68 7.87
CA LYS A 3 12.47 -0.37 8.20
C LYS A 3 11.51 -0.68 7.06
N ARG A 4 11.09 0.33 6.29
CA ARG A 4 10.18 0.18 5.15
C ARG A 4 10.89 -0.46 3.96
N LEU A 5 12.15 -0.10 3.74
CA LEU A 5 12.99 -0.79 2.75
C LEU A 5 13.17 -2.26 3.14
N GLN A 6 13.42 -2.58 4.41
CA GLN A 6 13.45 -3.98 4.89
C GLN A 6 12.13 -4.71 4.64
N GLN A 7 10.99 -4.07 4.97
CA GLN A 7 9.66 -4.63 4.72
C GLN A 7 9.45 -4.94 3.23
N PHE A 8 9.86 -4.02 2.35
CA PHE A 8 9.78 -4.22 0.92
C PHE A 8 10.66 -5.41 0.46
N LEU A 9 11.91 -5.49 0.90
CA LEU A 9 12.79 -6.61 0.57
C LEU A 9 12.23 -7.96 1.04
N SER A 10 11.62 -8.00 2.23
CA SER A 10 10.92 -9.19 2.74
C SER A 10 9.69 -9.54 1.91
N ALA A 11 8.91 -8.55 1.46
CA ALA A 11 7.71 -8.78 0.66
C ALA A 11 8.03 -9.32 -0.74
N GLU A 12 9.09 -8.80 -1.36
CA GLU A 12 9.61 -9.29 -2.65
C GLU A 12 10.42 -10.59 -2.53
N ASN A 13 10.72 -11.03 -1.30
CA ASN A 13 11.57 -12.19 -1.03
C ASN A 13 12.95 -12.11 -1.72
N ILE A 14 13.53 -10.91 -1.74
CA ILE A 14 14.85 -10.65 -2.36
C ILE A 14 15.90 -10.28 -1.30
N SER A 15 17.14 -10.74 -1.52
CA SER A 15 18.26 -10.35 -0.67
C SER A 15 18.71 -8.91 -0.92
N GLN A 16 19.38 -8.30 0.06
CA GLN A 16 19.95 -6.95 -0.08
C GLN A 16 20.94 -6.86 -1.26
N SER A 17 21.71 -7.93 -1.47
CA SER A 17 22.68 -8.05 -2.57
C SER A 17 21.97 -8.04 -3.92
N LEU A 18 20.93 -8.86 -4.07
CA LEU A 18 20.16 -8.94 -5.31
C LEU A 18 19.44 -7.62 -5.60
N PHE A 19 18.87 -6.99 -4.57
CA PHE A 19 18.26 -5.67 -4.71
C PHE A 19 19.28 -4.62 -5.19
N ALA A 20 20.47 -4.58 -4.60
CA ALA A 20 21.53 -3.66 -4.99
C ALA A 20 21.92 -3.83 -6.46
N ASP A 21 22.05 -5.08 -6.89
CA ASP A 21 22.38 -5.44 -8.27
C ASP A 21 21.25 -5.02 -9.23
N ASN A 22 19.97 -5.19 -8.84
CA ASN A 22 18.81 -4.79 -9.64
C ASN A 22 18.69 -3.28 -9.87
N ILE A 23 18.97 -2.47 -8.86
CA ILE A 23 18.89 -1.00 -8.97
C ILE A 23 20.22 -0.35 -9.38
N GLY A 24 21.26 -1.16 -9.63
CA GLY A 24 22.56 -0.69 -10.10
C GLY A 24 23.35 0.13 -9.08
N VAL A 25 23.22 -0.17 -7.78
CA VAL A 25 23.94 0.54 -6.71
C VAL A 25 24.90 -0.39 -5.98
N ALA A 26 25.93 0.19 -5.33
CA ALA A 26 26.86 -0.61 -4.53
C ALA A 26 26.15 -1.30 -3.35
N ARG A 27 26.41 -2.60 -3.14
CA ARG A 27 25.85 -3.40 -2.03
C ARG A 27 26.08 -2.75 -0.66
N ALA A 28 27.25 -2.14 -0.46
CA ALA A 28 27.57 -1.40 0.76
C ALA A 28 26.62 -0.20 0.99
N SER A 29 26.18 0.47 -0.08
CA SER A 29 25.22 1.59 -0.01
C SER A 29 23.88 1.12 0.57
N VAL A 30 23.36 -0.01 0.07
CA VAL A 30 22.12 -0.61 0.58
C VAL A 30 22.25 -0.97 2.06
N SER A 31 23.37 -1.59 2.46
CA SER A 31 23.62 -1.94 3.86
C SER A 31 23.67 -0.70 4.78
N HIS A 32 24.33 0.38 4.34
CA HIS A 32 24.39 1.63 5.10
C HIS A 32 23.02 2.34 5.21
N ILE A 33 22.17 2.22 4.19
CA ILE A 33 20.80 2.74 4.24
C ILE A 33 19.95 1.92 5.22
N LEU A 34 20.05 0.58 5.17
CA LEU A 34 19.30 -0.32 6.04
C LEU A 34 19.72 -0.23 7.51
N SER A 35 20.96 0.14 7.80
CA SER A 35 21.42 0.44 9.16
C SER A 35 21.04 1.85 9.65
N GLY A 36 20.44 2.68 8.78
CA GLY A 36 20.00 4.03 9.13
C GLY A 36 21.13 5.06 9.22
N ARG A 37 22.37 4.69 8.89
CA ARG A 37 23.53 5.59 8.93
C ARG A 37 23.55 6.56 7.75
N ASN A 38 23.00 6.13 6.61
CA ASN A 38 22.92 6.95 5.40
C ASN A 38 21.48 7.20 4.99
N ARG A 39 21.23 8.39 4.45
CA ARG A 39 20.02 8.69 3.69
C ARG A 39 20.24 8.34 2.22
N PRO A 40 19.27 7.72 1.54
CA PRO A 40 19.38 7.48 0.11
C PRO A 40 19.37 8.83 -0.64
N GLY A 41 20.28 8.97 -1.60
CA GLY A 41 20.31 10.11 -2.51
C GLY A 41 19.23 10.01 -3.59
N PHE A 42 19.13 11.04 -4.44
CA PHE A 42 18.16 11.09 -5.54
C PHE A 42 18.31 9.90 -6.50
N ASP A 43 19.54 9.61 -6.95
CA ASP A 43 19.81 8.53 -7.91
C ASP A 43 19.35 7.15 -7.40
N PHE A 44 19.48 6.92 -6.09
CA PHE A 44 18.99 5.68 -5.47
C PHE A 44 17.46 5.57 -5.58
N ILE A 45 16.76 6.67 -5.27
CA ILE A 45 15.30 6.74 -5.31
C ILE A 45 14.80 6.65 -6.77
N GLU A 46 15.50 7.29 -7.71
CA GLU A 46 15.21 7.26 -9.14
C GLU A 46 15.37 5.83 -9.71
N SER A 47 16.50 5.17 -9.45
CA SER A 47 16.72 3.79 -9.87
C SER A 47 15.68 2.84 -9.27
N MET A 48 15.31 3.04 -8.00
CA MET A 48 14.28 2.24 -7.36
C MET A 48 12.91 2.45 -8.01
N ALA A 49 12.54 3.68 -8.37
CA ALA A 49 11.30 3.98 -9.07
C ALA A 49 11.25 3.36 -10.48
N LYS A 50 12.40 3.29 -11.17
CA LYS A 50 12.52 2.64 -12.49
C LYS A 50 12.39 1.13 -12.41
N CYS A 51 13.08 0.48 -11.47
CA CYS A 51 13.08 -0.98 -11.34
C CYS A 51 11.81 -1.52 -10.68
N TYR A 52 11.16 -0.73 -9.83
CA TYR A 52 9.96 -1.13 -9.07
C TYR A 52 8.81 -0.13 -9.28
N PRO A 53 8.20 -0.09 -10.48
CA PRO A 53 7.16 0.90 -10.81
C PRO A 53 5.89 0.74 -9.97
N SER A 54 5.60 -0.48 -9.51
CA SER A 54 4.48 -0.83 -8.62
C SER A 54 4.68 -0.34 -7.18
N LEU A 55 5.92 -0.02 -6.78
CA LEU A 55 6.22 0.48 -5.45
C LEU A 55 5.75 1.93 -5.30
N ASN A 56 5.07 2.21 -4.19
CA ASN A 56 4.71 3.55 -3.79
C ASN A 56 5.90 4.23 -3.10
N LEU A 57 6.51 5.19 -3.79
CA LEU A 57 7.64 5.96 -3.29
C LEU A 57 7.25 6.92 -2.15
N GLU A 58 6.01 7.43 -2.16
CA GLU A 58 5.48 8.25 -1.07
C GLU A 58 5.43 7.44 0.23
N TRP A 59 4.96 6.19 0.16
CA TRP A 59 4.99 5.28 1.29
C TRP A 59 6.42 5.02 1.76
N LEU A 60 7.35 4.76 0.84
CA LEU A 60 8.73 4.48 1.18
C LEU A 60 9.40 5.67 1.92
N ILE A 61 9.14 6.89 1.48
CA ILE A 61 9.79 8.12 1.98
C ILE A 61 9.06 8.67 3.23
N THR A 62 7.73 8.81 3.16
CA THR A 62 6.93 9.45 4.21
C THR A 62 6.34 8.43 5.18
N GLY A 63 6.00 7.23 4.71
CA GLY A 63 5.30 6.20 5.49
C GLY A 63 3.79 6.28 5.42
N LYS A 64 3.26 7.20 4.62
CA LYS A 64 1.83 7.35 4.39
C LYS A 64 1.40 6.48 3.21
N GLY A 65 0.16 6.01 3.22
CA GLY A 65 -0.37 5.19 2.14
C GLY A 65 0.04 3.71 2.24
N ARG A 66 -0.10 3.00 1.12
CA ARG A 66 0.21 1.56 0.99
C ARG A 66 1.57 1.36 0.33
N MET A 67 2.20 0.21 0.59
CA MET A 67 3.50 -0.14 -0.01
C MET A 67 3.45 -0.16 -1.54
N TYR A 68 2.40 -0.73 -2.12
CA TYR A 68 2.21 -0.78 -3.57
C TYR A 68 1.16 0.21 -4.02
N LYS A 69 1.34 0.75 -5.23
CA LYS A 69 0.32 1.54 -5.93
C LYS A 69 -0.85 0.64 -6.27
N THR A 70 -2.07 1.15 -6.13
CA THR A 70 -3.28 0.45 -6.60
C THR A 70 -3.47 0.76 -8.09
N ASP A 71 -4.00 -0.18 -8.86
CA ASP A 71 -4.15 -0.06 -10.33
C ASP A 71 -4.91 1.19 -10.81
N SER A 72 -5.63 1.90 -9.93
CA SER A 72 -6.25 3.19 -10.24
C SER A 72 -5.27 4.36 -10.41
N GLU A 73 -4.01 4.24 -10.00
CA GLU A 73 -3.00 5.30 -10.12
C GLU A 73 -2.05 5.11 -11.31
N VAL A 74 -2.13 3.98 -12.01
CA VAL A 74 -1.46 3.79 -13.30
C VAL A 74 -2.34 4.44 -14.36
N VAL A 75 -2.29 5.77 -14.41
CA VAL A 75 -2.94 6.53 -15.48
C VAL A 75 -2.22 6.17 -16.77
N ALA A 76 -2.69 5.12 -17.44
CA ALA A 76 -2.45 4.92 -18.85
C ALA A 76 -2.81 6.25 -19.54
N PRO A 77 -2.01 6.75 -20.49
CA PRO A 77 -2.39 7.91 -21.28
C PRO A 77 -3.72 7.55 -21.95
N ARG A 78 -4.83 8.12 -21.46
CA ARG A 78 -6.11 8.04 -22.16
C ARG A 78 -5.97 8.96 -23.36
N LEU A 79 -5.46 8.39 -24.44
CA LEU A 79 -5.49 8.97 -25.78
C LEU A 79 -6.95 8.91 -26.24
N TRP A 80 -7.62 10.06 -26.14
CA TRP A 80 -8.95 10.38 -26.68
C TRP A 80 -10.12 9.51 -26.20
N ASP A 81 -10.95 10.11 -25.35
CA ASP A 81 -12.39 10.17 -25.61
C ASP A 81 -12.90 11.49 -25.00
N ASP A 82 -13.11 12.46 -25.89
CA ASP A 82 -14.03 13.56 -25.69
C ASP A 82 -15.47 13.00 -25.64
N GLU A 83 -16.42 13.87 -25.30
CA GLU A 83 -17.89 13.65 -25.25
C GLU A 83 -18.47 13.28 -23.85
N GLU A 84 -18.64 14.34 -23.06
CA GLU A 84 -19.95 14.82 -22.58
C GLU A 84 -20.88 13.82 -21.85
N SER A 85 -20.93 13.93 -20.51
CA SER A 85 -22.23 13.90 -19.80
C SER A 85 -22.11 14.45 -18.36
N SER A 86 -22.51 15.71 -18.24
CA SER A 86 -23.49 16.24 -17.27
C SER A 86 -23.57 15.59 -15.87
N ALA A 87 -23.14 16.33 -14.85
CA ALA A 87 -24.03 17.00 -13.90
C ALA A 87 -23.29 17.31 -12.59
N ILE A 88 -22.98 18.58 -12.40
CA ILE A 88 -22.70 19.17 -11.09
C ILE A 88 -24.06 19.46 -10.44
N PRO A 89 -24.25 19.12 -9.16
CA PRO A 89 -24.90 20.07 -8.27
C PRO A 89 -23.95 20.45 -7.14
N ALA A 90 -23.58 21.73 -7.16
CA ALA A 90 -23.09 22.46 -6.02
C ALA A 90 -24.31 22.77 -5.13
N ASP A 91 -24.25 22.41 -3.85
CA ASP A 91 -24.65 23.28 -2.74
C ASP A 91 -24.22 22.61 -1.41
N THR A 92 -23.20 23.13 -0.74
CA THR A 92 -23.25 24.16 0.32
C THR A 92 -24.00 23.69 1.58
N VAL A 93 -23.27 23.45 2.68
CA VAL A 93 -23.43 24.10 4.00
C VAL A 93 -22.51 23.38 5.01
N ILE A 94 -21.50 24.11 5.49
CA ILE A 94 -20.78 23.80 6.74
C ILE A 94 -21.59 24.43 7.89
N LYS A 95 -21.95 23.66 8.93
CA LYS A 95 -21.99 24.17 10.32
C LYS A 95 -21.70 23.07 11.36
N GLU A 96 -20.51 23.24 11.91
CA GLU A 96 -19.99 22.90 13.23
C GLU A 96 -20.98 23.13 14.39
N TYR A 97 -21.20 22.12 15.24
CA TYR A 97 -21.62 22.27 16.64
C TYR A 97 -21.09 21.09 17.48
N ASP A 98 -20.10 21.43 18.32
CA ASP A 98 -19.93 21.16 19.75
C ASP A 98 -20.49 19.88 20.42
N SER A 99 -19.65 19.32 21.30
CA SER A 99 -19.91 18.24 22.28
C SER A 99 -20.97 18.63 23.34
N PRO A 100 -21.36 17.79 24.34
CA PRO A 100 -21.00 16.40 24.65
C PRO A 100 -22.22 15.48 24.97
N THR A 101 -21.96 14.19 25.12
CA THR A 101 -22.81 13.14 25.74
C THR A 101 -23.37 13.55 27.11
N PRO A 102 -24.53 13.02 27.60
CA PRO A 102 -24.52 11.72 28.31
C PRO A 102 -25.86 10.90 28.46
N ILE A 103 -25.69 9.57 28.51
CA ILE A 103 -26.45 8.53 29.26
C ILE A 103 -27.80 7.97 28.72
N GLU A 104 -27.69 6.72 28.24
CA GLU A 104 -28.48 5.49 28.52
C GLU A 104 -29.98 5.55 28.88
N ARG A 105 -30.82 4.84 28.10
CA ARG A 105 -31.53 3.59 28.52
C ARG A 105 -32.49 3.05 27.44
N THR A 106 -32.20 1.83 26.99
CA THR A 106 -33.10 0.69 26.75
C THR A 106 -34.57 0.94 26.37
N THR A 107 -34.98 0.55 25.16
CA THR A 107 -35.72 -0.70 24.85
C THR A 107 -36.35 -0.67 23.45
N SER A 108 -35.94 -1.61 22.58
CA SER A 108 -36.80 -2.44 21.71
C SER A 108 -36.08 -2.85 20.42
N THR A 109 -35.51 -4.05 20.49
CA THR A 109 -35.59 -5.11 19.48
C THR A 109 -34.86 -4.94 18.14
N LYS A 110 -33.64 -5.49 18.05
CA LYS A 110 -33.36 -6.64 17.15
C LYS A 110 -31.99 -7.29 17.41
N VAL A 111 -32.08 -8.58 17.71
CA VAL A 111 -31.15 -9.68 17.37
C VAL A 111 -29.75 -9.68 18.01
N VAL A 112 -29.63 -10.68 18.89
CA VAL A 112 -28.44 -11.29 19.50
C VAL A 112 -27.44 -11.73 18.42
N GLN A 113 -26.15 -11.42 18.56
CA GLN A 113 -25.09 -12.40 18.86
C GLN A 113 -23.67 -11.84 18.76
N ARG A 114 -22.82 -12.49 19.57
CA ARG A 114 -21.49 -12.11 20.03
C ARG A 114 -20.44 -12.00 18.93
N THR A 115 -19.44 -11.19 19.27
CA THR A 115 -18.06 -11.21 18.77
C THR A 115 -17.49 -12.63 18.64
N THR A 116 -17.33 -13.08 17.40
CA THR A 116 -16.15 -13.82 16.95
C THR A 116 -15.65 -13.09 15.71
N ASN A 117 -14.36 -12.81 15.63
CA ASN A 117 -13.78 -12.14 14.47
C ASN A 117 -13.88 -13.11 13.27
N GLN A 118 -14.99 -13.07 12.53
CA GLN A 118 -15.25 -13.87 11.34
C GLN A 118 -14.34 -13.35 10.22
N ARG A 119 -13.16 -13.93 10.11
CA ARG A 119 -12.28 -13.67 8.98
C ARG A 119 -12.75 -14.51 7.81
N ASN A 120 -13.16 -13.83 6.74
CA ASN A 120 -13.41 -14.47 5.46
C ASN A 120 -12.06 -14.82 4.83
N ILE A 121 -11.91 -16.06 4.37
CA ILE A 121 -10.78 -16.47 3.55
C ILE A 121 -10.94 -15.75 2.21
N SER A 122 -9.98 -14.89 1.84
CA SER A 122 -10.00 -14.18 0.56
C SER A 122 -9.25 -14.91 -0.54
N LYS A 123 -8.29 -15.77 -0.18
CA LYS A 123 -7.42 -16.51 -1.11
C LYS A 123 -6.66 -17.62 -0.38
N ILE A 124 -6.49 -18.75 -1.04
CA ILE A 124 -5.55 -19.81 -0.62
C ILE A 124 -4.59 -20.08 -1.77
N VAL A 125 -3.29 -20.14 -1.48
CA VAL A 125 -2.26 -20.56 -2.46
C VAL A 125 -1.64 -21.87 -1.97
N VAL A 126 -1.71 -22.91 -2.80
CA VAL A 126 -1.16 -24.24 -2.53
C VAL A 126 0.11 -24.41 -3.35
N PHE A 127 1.22 -24.75 -2.70
CA PHE A 127 2.49 -25.04 -3.35
C PHE A 127 2.72 -26.54 -3.42
N TYR A 128 3.19 -27.02 -4.58
CA TYR A 128 3.56 -28.40 -4.81
C TYR A 128 5.08 -28.57 -4.74
N ASP A 129 5.53 -29.80 -4.57
CA ASP A 129 6.94 -30.17 -4.42
C ASP A 129 7.74 -30.09 -5.73
N ASP A 130 7.07 -29.95 -6.88
CA ASP A 130 7.66 -29.67 -8.19
C ASP A 130 7.84 -28.16 -8.48
N ASN A 131 7.78 -27.33 -7.43
CA ASN A 131 7.88 -25.86 -7.49
C ASN A 131 6.74 -25.16 -8.25
N THR A 132 5.62 -25.85 -8.53
CA THR A 132 4.40 -25.22 -9.04
C THR A 132 3.47 -24.77 -7.91
N PHE A 133 2.52 -23.89 -8.20
CA PHE A 133 1.51 -23.50 -7.23
C PHE A 133 0.13 -23.27 -7.87
N GLN A 134 -0.93 -23.42 -7.07
CA GLN A 134 -2.30 -23.18 -7.47
C GLN A 134 -3.00 -22.22 -6.50
N GLU A 135 -3.74 -21.26 -7.05
CA GLU A 135 -4.53 -20.31 -6.29
C GLU A 135 -6.02 -20.71 -6.31
N LEU A 136 -6.62 -20.84 -5.12
CA LEU A 136 -8.02 -21.09 -4.91
C LEU A 136 -8.70 -19.81 -4.40
N LYS A 137 -9.86 -19.52 -4.98
CA LYS A 137 -10.75 -18.41 -4.62
C LYS A 137 -11.96 -18.92 -3.85
#